data_AF-A0AAD5X5M9-F1
#
_entry.id   AF-A0AAD5X5M9-F1
#
_cell.length_a   1.000
_cell.length_b   1.000
_cell.length_c   1.000
_cell.angle_alpha   90.00
_cell.angle_beta   90.00
_cell.angle_gamma   90.00
#
_symmetry.space_group_name_H-M   'P 1'
#
loop_
_entity.id
_entity.type
_entity.pdbx_description
1 polymer ?
#
loop_
_entity_poly.entity_id
_entity_poly.type
_entity_poly.pdbx_seq_one_letter_code
_entity_poly.pdbx_strand_id
1 'polypeptide(L)'
;MNCLSNNYSGGVFNINVGLQIVKSSHQLKSVCLHEANPGHHHQSSLRPAAGQHLIRKMVVSEAFFDGWGLYSEFLGEEMGIYKDPFEYFGRLEYEMLRAIRLVVDTGLHAKGWTIDYCVEYMAARLALTHQDIIQEAQRYSVAPGQALSYKAGEMKIKALRVFAQLELRDAFDIKKFHRVVLGDGGGSVPLQMLDKHVKNWVSSLKSASAQEKKISNRLESIIDIDQILLRRTDLRLSKN
;
A
#
# COMPACT_ATOMS: atom_id res chain seq x y z
N MET A 1 13.82 6.03 12.83
CA MET A 1 14.23 4.75 12.21
C MET A 1 14.14 5.01 10.71
N ASN A 2 15.25 4.93 9.98
CA ASN A 2 15.31 5.34 8.57
C ASN A 2 15.98 4.24 7.73
N CYS A 3 15.32 3.79 6.67
CA CYS A 3 15.94 3.03 5.59
C CYS A 3 16.57 4.04 4.60
N LEU A 4 17.90 4.15 4.58
CA LEU A 4 18.63 4.98 3.61
C LEU A 4 19.26 4.08 2.56
N SER A 5 18.98 4.33 1.27
CA SER A 5 19.70 3.74 0.15
C SER A 5 20.63 4.79 -0.46
N ASN A 6 21.95 4.54 -0.43
CA ASN A 6 22.92 5.31 -1.22
C ASN A 6 23.42 4.45 -2.39
N ASN A 7 23.74 5.06 -3.52
CA ASN A 7 24.04 4.40 -4.81
C ASN A 7 25.28 3.47 -4.82
N TYR A 8 25.95 3.26 -3.68
CA TYR A 8 27.17 2.44 -3.55
C TYR A 8 27.05 1.30 -2.52
N SER A 9 25.88 1.12 -1.90
CA SER A 9 25.62 0.03 -0.94
C SER A 9 24.20 -0.53 -1.14
N GLY A 10 24.00 -1.82 -0.87
CA GLY A 10 22.66 -2.41 -0.83
C GLY A 10 21.75 -1.68 0.17
N GLY A 11 20.43 -1.77 -0.01
CA GLY A 11 19.48 -1.18 0.96
C GLY A 11 19.63 -1.87 2.32
N VAL A 12 19.71 -1.08 3.39
CA VAL A 12 19.95 -1.60 4.75
C VAL A 12 18.78 -1.28 5.66
N PHE A 13 18.28 -2.30 6.36
CA PHE A 13 17.36 -2.14 7.49
C PHE A 13 18.14 -2.31 8.80
N ASN A 14 18.17 -1.24 9.61
CA ASN A 14 18.88 -1.23 10.89
C ASN A 14 17.91 -1.36 12.06
N ILE A 15 18.13 -2.34 12.92
CA ILE A 15 17.43 -2.49 14.20
C ILE A 15 18.37 -2.04 15.32
N ASN A 16 17.94 -1.08 16.13
CA ASN A 16 18.67 -0.70 17.33
C ASN A 16 18.42 -1.75 18.44
N VAL A 17 19.45 -2.55 18.72
CA VAL A 17 19.41 -3.62 19.73
C VAL A 17 19.73 -3.16 21.16
N GLY A 18 20.26 -1.94 21.34
CA GLY A 18 20.53 -1.37 22.67
C GLY A 18 19.27 -1.13 23.50
N LEU A 19 18.09 -1.22 22.87
CA LEU A 19 16.76 -1.13 23.49
C LEU A 19 16.05 -2.49 23.58
N GLN A 20 16.73 -3.63 23.40
CA GLN A 20 16.08 -4.96 23.44
C GLN A 20 15.46 -5.34 24.80
N ILE A 21 15.82 -4.64 25.88
CA ILE A 21 15.15 -4.77 27.18
C ILE A 21 13.75 -4.10 27.16
N VAL A 22 13.50 -3.19 26.21
CA VAL A 22 12.30 -2.33 26.13
C VAL A 22 11.43 -2.64 24.90
N LYS A 23 12.02 -3.06 23.78
CA LYS A 23 11.27 -3.43 22.56
C LYS A 23 10.93 -4.90 22.56
N SER A 24 9.64 -5.17 22.75
CA SER A 24 9.11 -6.53 22.80
C SER A 24 9.24 -7.26 21.45
N SER A 25 9.49 -8.57 21.52
CA SER A 25 9.56 -9.44 20.34
C SER A 25 8.25 -9.48 19.55
N HIS A 26 7.11 -9.24 20.20
CA HIS A 26 5.78 -9.35 19.59
C HIS A 26 5.53 -8.29 18.50
N GLN A 27 6.22 -7.14 18.53
CA GLN A 27 6.12 -6.09 17.52
C GLN A 27 7.01 -6.33 16.29
N LEU A 28 8.00 -7.21 16.39
CA LEU A 28 9.11 -7.30 15.43
C LEU A 28 8.65 -7.60 14.00
N LYS A 29 7.69 -8.52 13.83
CA LYS A 29 7.18 -8.88 12.50
C LYS A 29 6.56 -7.69 11.78
N SER A 30 5.82 -6.85 12.52
CA SER A 30 5.21 -5.64 11.95
C SER A 30 6.30 -4.68 11.47
N VAL A 31 7.32 -4.42 12.29
CA VAL A 31 8.46 -3.57 11.88
C VAL A 31 9.17 -4.13 10.66
N CYS A 32 9.43 -5.44 10.63
CA CYS A 32 10.08 -6.07 9.48
C CYS A 32 9.28 -5.92 8.20
N LEU A 33 7.95 -6.08 8.25
CA LEU A 33 7.07 -5.86 7.10
C LEU A 33 7.07 -4.39 6.67
N HIS A 34 7.09 -3.46 7.62
CA HIS A 34 7.11 -2.01 7.39
C HIS A 34 8.41 -1.55 6.72
N GLU A 35 9.56 -1.96 7.27
CA GLU A 35 10.86 -1.42 6.90
C GLU A 35 11.53 -2.22 5.79
N ALA A 36 11.34 -3.53 5.77
CA ALA A 36 11.98 -4.43 4.80
C ALA A 36 11.01 -4.81 3.67
N ASN A 37 10.59 -6.08 3.63
CA ASN A 37 9.74 -6.62 2.58
C ASN A 37 8.37 -6.99 3.17
N PRO A 38 7.25 -6.57 2.54
CA PRO A 38 7.14 -5.85 1.27
C PRO A 38 7.17 -4.30 1.41
N GLY A 39 7.51 -3.75 2.57
CA GLY A 39 7.49 -2.31 2.86
C GLY A 39 8.59 -1.48 2.22
N HIS A 40 9.28 -0.64 3.01
CA HIS A 40 10.15 0.42 2.51
C HIS A 40 11.33 -0.06 1.69
N HIS A 41 11.98 -1.17 2.07
CA HIS A 41 13.09 -1.72 1.29
C HIS A 41 12.60 -2.13 -0.11
N HIS A 42 11.51 -2.88 -0.18
CA HIS A 42 10.93 -3.30 -1.45
C HIS A 42 10.52 -2.09 -2.29
N GLN A 43 9.75 -1.15 -1.72
CA GLN A 43 9.31 0.06 -2.39
C GLN A 43 10.49 0.91 -2.92
N SER A 44 11.55 1.04 -2.13
CA SER A 44 12.74 1.81 -2.50
C SER A 44 13.58 1.10 -3.56
N SER A 45 13.65 -0.23 -3.52
CA SER A 45 14.36 -1.05 -4.52
C SER A 45 13.79 -0.90 -5.93
N LEU A 46 12.49 -0.59 -6.03
CA LEU A 46 11.81 -0.40 -7.31
C LEU A 46 12.02 1.01 -7.88
N ARG A 47 12.40 1.99 -7.06
CA ARG A 47 12.50 3.40 -7.47
C ARG A 47 13.54 3.69 -8.57
N PRO A 48 14.74 3.08 -8.59
CA PRO A 48 15.75 3.37 -9.60
C PRO A 48 15.39 2.73 -10.95
N ALA A 49 14.44 3.29 -11.69
CA ALA A 49 14.24 2.92 -13.09
C ALA A 49 15.14 3.77 -14.00
N ALA A 50 15.81 3.11 -14.96
CA ALA A 50 16.57 3.81 -15.99
C ALA A 50 15.67 4.80 -16.76
N GLY A 51 16.21 5.98 -17.09
CA GLY A 51 15.50 6.99 -17.87
C GLY A 51 14.54 7.91 -17.09
N GLN A 52 14.38 7.78 -15.76
CA GLN A 52 13.56 8.72 -15.00
C GLN A 52 14.18 10.11 -14.86
N HIS A 53 13.33 11.14 -15.00
CA HIS A 53 13.68 12.53 -14.75
C HIS A 53 14.10 12.75 -13.29
N LEU A 54 15.06 13.66 -13.05
CA LEU A 54 15.66 13.89 -11.72
C LEU A 54 14.62 14.21 -10.63
N ILE A 55 13.60 15.01 -10.95
CA ILE A 55 12.52 15.36 -10.00
C ILE A 55 11.80 14.11 -9.47
N ARG A 56 11.59 13.08 -10.31
CA ARG A 56 10.96 11.81 -9.89
C ARG A 56 11.83 10.99 -8.95
N LYS A 57 13.15 11.19 -9.00
CA LYS A 57 14.12 10.55 -8.11
C LYS A 57 14.24 11.28 -6.78
N MET A 58 14.11 12.62 -6.79
CA MET A 58 14.32 13.47 -5.62
C MET A 58 13.06 13.68 -4.78
N VAL A 59 11.89 13.83 -5.41
CA VAL A 59 10.66 14.17 -4.68
C VAL A 59 10.03 12.90 -4.11
N VAL A 60 9.81 12.90 -2.80
CA VAL A 60 9.13 11.82 -2.09
C VAL A 60 7.88 12.38 -1.43
N SER A 61 6.73 11.77 -1.72
CA SER A 61 5.53 11.97 -0.91
C SER A 61 5.65 11.08 0.33
N GLU A 62 5.80 11.69 1.51
CA GLU A 62 5.86 10.98 2.79
C GLU A 62 4.59 10.16 3.01
N ALA A 63 3.42 10.74 2.74
CA ALA A 63 2.15 10.03 2.89
C ALA A 63 2.07 8.77 2.01
N PHE A 64 2.61 8.80 0.79
CA PHE A 64 2.72 7.60 -0.03
C PHE A 64 3.74 6.60 0.53
N PHE A 65 4.89 7.10 0.96
CA PHE A 65 5.99 6.28 1.46
C PHE A 65 5.59 5.56 2.76
N ASP A 66 5.25 6.31 3.80
CA ASP A 66 4.81 5.82 5.10
C ASP A 66 3.49 5.03 5.00
N GLY A 67 2.57 5.48 4.14
CA GLY A 67 1.32 4.80 3.88
C GLY A 67 1.50 3.40 3.31
N TRP A 68 2.48 3.21 2.41
CA TRP A 68 2.84 1.88 1.91
C TRP A 68 3.44 0.98 2.99
N GLY A 69 4.27 1.54 3.87
CA GLY A 69 4.81 0.82 5.03
C GLY A 69 3.70 0.27 5.92
N LEU A 70 2.75 1.12 6.33
CA LEU A 70 1.58 0.69 7.13
C LEU A 70 0.68 -0.30 6.38
N TYR A 71 0.47 -0.08 5.08
CA TYR A 71 -0.30 -1.02 4.28
C TYR A 71 0.39 -2.39 4.20
N SER A 72 1.72 -2.43 4.20
CA SER A 72 2.51 -3.66 4.22
C SER A 72 2.40 -4.42 5.54
N GLU A 73 2.29 -3.71 6.68
CA GLU A 73 1.96 -4.32 7.97
C GLU A 73 0.58 -4.99 7.93
N PHE A 74 -0.43 -4.29 7.38
CA PHE A 74 -1.76 -4.85 7.15
C PHE A 74 -1.73 -6.09 6.24
N LEU A 75 -0.96 -6.06 5.15
CA LEU A 75 -0.81 -7.23 4.25
C LEU A 75 -0.25 -8.46 4.97
N GLY A 76 0.54 -8.28 6.03
CA GLY A 76 1.07 -9.39 6.82
C GLY A 76 -0.03 -10.30 7.38
N GLU A 77 -1.21 -9.76 7.68
CA GLU A 77 -2.38 -10.53 8.10
C GLU A 77 -2.89 -11.43 6.96
N GLU A 78 -3.13 -10.84 5.79
CA GLU A 78 -3.60 -11.58 4.62
C GLU A 78 -2.59 -12.62 4.10
N MET A 79 -1.30 -12.36 4.34
CA MET A 79 -0.21 -13.27 3.99
C MET A 79 0.06 -14.35 5.04
N GLY A 80 -0.63 -14.33 6.20
CA GLY A 80 -0.43 -15.30 7.29
C GLY A 80 0.93 -15.19 7.98
N ILE A 81 1.52 -13.98 8.02
CA ILE A 81 2.83 -13.73 8.64
C ILE A 81 2.74 -13.75 10.17
N TYR A 82 1.65 -13.21 10.72
CA TYR A 82 1.36 -13.24 12.15
C TYR A 82 0.75 -14.60 12.49
N LYS A 83 1.51 -15.44 13.19
CA LYS A 83 1.12 -16.82 13.52
C LYS A 83 0.60 -16.95 14.94
N ASP A 84 1.08 -16.08 15.82
CA ASP A 84 0.68 -16.00 17.22
C ASP A 84 -0.18 -14.74 17.45
N PRO A 85 -1.31 -14.83 18.19
CA PRO A 85 -2.10 -13.67 18.61
C PRO A 85 -1.28 -12.51 19.18
N PHE A 86 -0.17 -12.74 19.88
CA PHE A 86 0.67 -11.64 20.39
C PHE A 86 1.37 -10.87 19.27
N GLU A 87 1.76 -11.54 18.18
CA GLU A 87 2.37 -10.88 17.02
C GLU A 87 1.35 -10.02 16.29
N TYR A 88 0.10 -10.51 16.19
CA TYR A 88 -1.01 -9.75 15.64
C TYR A 88 -1.37 -8.55 16.53
N PHE A 89 -1.35 -8.75 17.84
CA PHE A 89 -1.51 -7.66 18.81
C PHE A 89 -0.41 -6.60 18.66
N GLY A 90 0.85 -6.99 18.42
CA GLY A 90 1.94 -6.03 18.18
C GLY A 90 1.73 -5.17 16.94
N ARG A 91 1.18 -5.76 15.86
CA ARG A 91 0.73 -5.00 14.69
C ARG A 91 -0.36 -4.00 15.05
N LEU A 92 -1.38 -4.43 15.80
CA LEU A 92 -2.49 -3.57 16.22
C LEU A 92 -2.04 -2.42 17.13
N GLU A 93 -1.10 -2.68 18.04
CA GLU A 93 -0.50 -1.68 18.91
C GLU A 93 0.18 -0.57 18.10
N TYR A 94 0.94 -0.96 17.07
CA TYR A 94 1.54 0.01 16.16
C TYR A 94 0.53 0.71 15.26
N GLU A 95 -0.50 0.04 14.79
CA GLU A 95 -1.60 0.67 14.08
C GLU A 95 -2.29 1.74 14.95
N MET A 96 -2.52 1.44 16.22
CA MET A 96 -3.09 2.35 17.21
C MET A 96 -2.22 3.58 17.43
N LEU A 97 -0.90 3.42 17.55
CA LEU A 97 0.04 4.55 17.59
C LEU A 97 -0.13 5.48 16.39
N ARG A 98 -0.18 4.93 15.16
CA ARG A 98 -0.34 5.77 13.96
C ARG A 98 -1.75 6.35 13.80
N ALA A 99 -2.78 5.73 14.38
CA ALA A 99 -4.10 6.34 14.47
C ALA A 99 -4.11 7.52 15.45
N ILE A 100 -3.46 7.38 16.62
CA ILE A 100 -3.35 8.46 17.61
C ILE A 100 -2.54 9.64 17.08
N ARG A 101 -1.55 9.41 16.22
CA ARG A 101 -0.84 10.49 15.51
C ARG A 101 -1.79 11.43 14.76
N LEU A 102 -2.87 10.93 14.15
CA LEU A 102 -3.88 11.78 13.51
C LEU A 102 -4.53 12.74 14.51
N VAL A 103 -4.82 12.26 15.71
CA VAL A 103 -5.48 13.04 16.76
C VAL A 103 -4.52 14.03 17.39
N VAL A 104 -3.32 13.60 17.76
CA VAL A 104 -2.37 14.44 18.50
C VAL A 104 -1.78 15.54 17.62
N ASP A 105 -1.40 15.23 16.37
CA ASP A 105 -0.86 16.24 15.46
C ASP A 105 -1.91 17.31 15.12
N THR A 106 -3.14 16.92 14.80
CA THR A 106 -4.23 17.89 14.61
C THR A 106 -4.65 18.59 15.91
N GLY A 107 -4.52 17.90 17.05
CA GLY A 107 -4.68 18.46 18.38
C GLY A 107 -3.76 19.66 18.62
N LEU A 108 -2.45 19.42 18.44
CA LEU A 108 -1.40 20.44 18.56
C LEU A 108 -1.61 21.60 17.58
N HIS A 109 -1.79 21.28 16.29
CA HIS A 109 -1.64 22.29 15.23
C HIS A 109 -2.95 22.93 14.77
N ALA A 110 -4.10 22.36 15.12
CA ALA A 110 -5.41 22.88 14.70
C ALA A 110 -6.42 23.05 15.85
N LYS A 111 -6.20 22.41 17.01
CA LYS A 111 -7.12 22.47 18.17
C LYS A 111 -6.53 23.14 19.40
N GLY A 112 -5.28 23.62 19.33
CA GLY A 112 -4.64 24.36 20.42
C GLY A 112 -4.30 23.49 21.64
N TRP A 113 -4.11 22.18 21.46
CA TRP A 113 -3.67 21.31 22.55
C TRP A 113 -2.24 21.64 22.97
N THR A 114 -1.95 21.57 24.26
CA THR A 114 -0.57 21.66 24.78
C THR A 114 0.15 20.33 24.58
N ILE A 115 1.49 20.37 24.60
CA ILE A 115 2.31 19.14 24.56
C ILE A 115 1.97 18.23 25.75
N ASP A 116 1.79 18.80 26.95
CA ASP A 116 1.44 18.03 28.15
C ASP A 116 0.11 17.29 28.00
N TYR A 117 -0.92 17.96 27.48
CA TYR A 117 -2.20 17.30 27.23
C TYR A 117 -2.08 16.19 26.17
N CYS A 118 -1.22 16.38 25.17
CA CYS A 118 -0.92 15.33 24.19
C CYS A 118 -0.24 14.12 24.84
N VAL A 119 0.71 14.35 25.76
CA VAL A 119 1.39 13.29 26.53
C VAL A 119 0.39 12.51 27.36
N GLU A 120 -0.50 13.19 28.10
CA GLU A 120 -1.56 12.55 28.88
C GLU A 120 -2.51 11.74 27.99
N TYR A 121 -2.94 12.33 26.86
CA TYR A 121 -3.82 11.67 25.90
C TYR A 121 -3.21 10.36 25.36
N MET A 122 -1.91 10.40 25.03
CA MET A 122 -1.16 9.25 24.54
C MET A 122 -0.92 8.20 25.63
N ALA A 123 -0.53 8.61 26.84
CA ALA A 123 -0.26 7.72 27.97
C ALA A 123 -1.49 6.92 28.41
N ALA A 124 -2.68 7.50 28.31
CA ALA A 124 -3.92 6.81 28.61
C ALA A 124 -4.32 5.72 27.58
N ARG A 125 -3.62 5.64 26.44
CA ARG A 125 -4.06 4.86 25.27
C ARG A 125 -2.99 3.96 24.67
N LEU A 126 -1.71 4.27 24.87
CA LEU A 126 -0.60 3.54 24.26
C LEU A 126 0.16 2.75 25.31
N ALA A 127 0.62 1.56 24.94
CA ALA A 127 1.51 0.73 25.77
C ALA A 127 3.00 1.13 25.64
N LEU A 128 3.26 2.36 25.21
CA LEU A 128 4.61 2.92 25.14
C LEU A 128 5.07 3.40 26.53
N THR A 129 6.39 3.44 26.73
CA THR A 129 6.95 4.06 27.93
C THR A 129 6.61 5.55 27.97
N HIS A 130 6.48 6.12 29.17
CA HIS A 130 6.22 7.55 29.32
C HIS A 130 7.30 8.40 28.64
N GLN A 131 8.56 7.93 28.66
CA GLN A 131 9.67 8.62 28.00
C GLN A 131 9.54 8.62 26.47
N ASP A 132 9.10 7.51 25.87
CA ASP A 132 8.84 7.45 24.42
C ASP A 132 7.65 8.33 24.02
N ILE A 133 6.62 8.39 24.86
CA ILE A 133 5.45 9.26 24.63
C ILE A 133 5.85 10.73 24.62
N ILE A 134 6.65 11.18 25.59
CA ILE A 134 7.16 12.56 25.63
C ILE A 134 7.94 12.87 24.35
N GLN A 135 8.86 11.98 23.96
CA GLN A 135 9.67 12.16 22.76
C GLN A 135 8.82 12.27 21.49
N GLU A 136 7.82 11.40 21.34
CA GLU A 136 6.91 11.45 20.20
C GLU A 136 6.06 12.72 20.20
N ALA A 137 5.48 13.13 21.33
CA ALA A 137 4.69 14.36 21.42
C ALA A 137 5.51 15.61 21.08
N GLN A 138 6.74 15.71 21.59
CA GLN A 138 7.67 16.78 21.25
C GLN A 138 8.05 16.75 19.76
N ARG A 139 8.29 15.57 19.20
CA ARG A 139 8.56 15.40 17.77
C ARG A 139 7.41 15.92 16.91
N TYR A 140 6.17 15.65 17.30
CA TYR A 140 4.99 16.13 16.56
C TYR A 140 4.86 17.66 16.62
N SER A 141 5.26 18.30 17.72
CA SER A 141 5.20 19.76 17.84
C SER A 141 6.14 20.51 16.89
N VAL A 142 7.26 19.91 16.49
CA VAL A 142 8.27 20.56 15.63
C VAL A 142 8.17 20.22 14.15
N ALA A 143 7.33 19.24 13.79
CA ALA A 143 7.17 18.75 12.42
C ALA A 143 5.67 18.60 12.07
N PRO A 144 4.93 19.72 11.93
CA PRO A 144 3.49 19.70 11.73
C PRO A 144 3.08 18.91 10.49
N GLY A 145 2.11 18.01 10.63
CA GLY A 145 1.54 17.24 9.52
C GLY A 145 2.34 16.00 9.13
N GLN A 146 3.62 15.87 9.53
CA GLN A 146 4.44 14.68 9.25
C GLN A 146 3.80 13.44 9.85
N ALA A 147 3.33 13.52 11.10
CA ALA A 147 2.74 12.39 11.79
C ALA A 147 1.44 11.87 11.13
N LEU A 148 0.80 12.71 10.31
CA LEU A 148 -0.42 12.36 9.55
C LEU A 148 -0.12 11.46 8.35
N SER A 149 1.11 11.50 7.81
CA SER A 149 1.52 10.82 6.58
C SER A 149 1.14 9.35 6.58
N TYR A 150 1.47 8.66 7.68
CA TYR A 150 1.31 7.23 7.89
C TYR A 150 -0.14 6.79 7.62
N LYS A 151 -1.08 7.22 8.47
CA LYS A 151 -2.43 6.68 8.44
C LYS A 151 -3.25 7.26 7.29
N ALA A 152 -3.03 8.53 6.93
CA ALA A 152 -3.67 9.12 5.75
C ALA A 152 -3.29 8.36 4.46
N GLY A 153 -2.02 8.01 4.32
CA GLY A 153 -1.51 7.21 3.21
C GLY A 153 -2.09 5.80 3.16
N GLU A 154 -2.03 5.07 4.27
CA GLU A 154 -2.56 3.71 4.36
C GLU A 154 -4.06 3.67 4.04
N MET A 155 -4.85 4.57 4.67
CA MET A 155 -6.29 4.68 4.44
C MET A 155 -6.58 4.93 2.96
N LYS A 156 -5.80 5.78 2.29
CA LYS A 156 -5.96 6.04 0.86
C LYS A 156 -5.68 4.79 0.02
N ILE A 157 -4.60 4.07 0.29
CA ILE A 157 -4.26 2.84 -0.44
C ILE A 157 -5.33 1.77 -0.24
N LYS A 158 -5.81 1.56 0.99
CA LYS A 158 -6.89 0.61 1.29
C LYS A 158 -8.19 1.00 0.60
N ALA A 159 -8.57 2.28 0.62
CA ALA A 159 -9.74 2.77 -0.10
C ALA A 159 -9.66 2.52 -1.61
N LEU A 160 -8.49 2.75 -2.21
CA LEU A 160 -8.25 2.47 -3.64
C LEU A 160 -8.28 0.98 -3.97
N ARG A 161 -7.79 0.12 -3.06
CA ARG A 161 -7.91 -1.33 -3.19
C ARG A 161 -9.37 -1.77 -3.20
N VAL A 162 -10.16 -1.31 -2.23
CA VAL A 162 -11.60 -1.63 -2.13
C VAL A 162 -12.32 -1.16 -3.39
N PHE A 163 -12.05 0.05 -3.86
CA PHE A 163 -12.58 0.56 -5.13
C PHE A 163 -12.25 -0.38 -6.30
N ALA A 164 -10.98 -0.76 -6.47
CA ALA A 164 -10.57 -1.63 -7.56
C ALA A 164 -11.20 -3.04 -7.47
N GLN A 165 -11.34 -3.59 -6.25
CA GLN A 165 -12.02 -4.87 -6.02
C GLN A 165 -13.50 -4.80 -6.43
N LEU A 166 -14.20 -3.73 -6.07
CA LEU A 166 -15.61 -3.53 -6.42
C LEU A 166 -15.82 -3.35 -7.92
N GLU A 167 -14.94 -2.60 -8.58
CA GLU A 167 -15.04 -2.29 -10.01
C GLU A 167 -14.64 -3.45 -10.92
N LEU A 168 -13.62 -4.22 -10.52
CA LEU A 168 -13.07 -5.31 -11.36
C LEU A 168 -13.61 -6.69 -10.98
N ARG A 169 -14.12 -6.89 -9.76
CA ARG A 169 -14.66 -8.17 -9.28
C ARG A 169 -13.69 -9.33 -9.53
N ASP A 170 -14.10 -10.35 -10.27
CA ASP A 170 -13.30 -11.54 -10.59
C ASP A 170 -12.05 -11.20 -11.43
N ALA A 171 -12.02 -10.05 -12.11
CA ALA A 171 -10.86 -9.57 -12.84
C ALA A 171 -9.84 -8.85 -11.94
N PHE A 172 -10.15 -8.62 -10.66
CA PHE A 172 -9.23 -8.00 -9.72
C PHE A 172 -8.06 -8.94 -9.41
N ASP A 173 -6.84 -8.43 -9.60
CA ASP A 173 -5.60 -9.13 -9.23
C ASP A 173 -4.79 -8.23 -8.29
N ILE A 174 -4.55 -8.72 -7.08
CA ILE A 174 -3.82 -7.99 -6.05
C ILE A 174 -2.39 -7.67 -6.46
N LYS A 175 -1.72 -8.56 -7.20
CA LYS A 175 -0.34 -8.35 -7.68
C LYS A 175 -0.30 -7.23 -8.71
N LYS A 176 -1.29 -7.18 -9.61
CA LYS A 176 -1.44 -6.08 -10.58
C LYS A 176 -1.75 -4.76 -9.88
N PHE A 177 -2.62 -4.78 -8.86
CA PHE A 177 -2.89 -3.59 -8.04
C PHE A 177 -1.61 -3.08 -7.37
N HIS A 178 -0.84 -3.94 -6.69
CA HIS A 178 0.43 -3.53 -6.05
C HIS A 178 1.44 -2.99 -7.06
N ARG A 179 1.52 -3.58 -8.26
CA ARG A 179 2.37 -3.10 -9.36
C ARG A 179 2.01 -1.68 -9.79
N VAL A 180 0.70 -1.37 -9.88
CA VAL A 180 0.20 -0.02 -10.20
C VAL A 180 0.48 0.96 -9.05
N VAL A 181 0.26 0.54 -7.79
CA VAL A 181 0.54 1.40 -6.62
C VAL A 181 2.01 1.75 -6.52
N LEU A 182 2.91 0.76 -6.68
CA LEU A 182 4.36 0.93 -6.68
C LEU A 182 4.89 1.55 -7.99
N GLY A 183 3.99 1.78 -8.95
CA GLY A 183 4.23 2.59 -10.14
C GLY A 183 5.14 1.96 -11.19
N ASP A 184 5.25 0.64 -11.26
CA ASP A 184 6.14 -0.05 -12.22
C ASP A 184 7.59 0.49 -12.22
N GLY A 185 8.06 0.86 -11.03
CA GLY A 185 9.38 1.45 -10.80
C GLY A 185 9.40 2.98 -10.79
N GLY A 186 8.27 3.64 -11.04
CA GLY A 186 8.06 5.09 -11.06
C GLY A 186 8.30 5.82 -9.73
N GLY A 187 8.42 5.11 -8.61
CA GLY A 187 8.69 5.70 -7.30
C GLY A 187 7.49 6.41 -6.67
N SER A 188 7.76 7.15 -5.60
CA SER A 188 6.75 7.84 -4.80
C SER A 188 5.99 8.92 -5.59
N VAL A 189 4.68 9.02 -5.36
CA VAL A 189 3.81 10.04 -5.97
C VAL A 189 2.88 10.66 -4.92
N PRO A 190 2.44 11.91 -5.10
CA PRO A 190 1.37 12.47 -4.27
C PRO A 190 0.12 11.57 -4.31
N LEU A 191 -0.59 11.45 -3.19
CA LEU A 191 -1.76 10.58 -3.06
C LEU A 191 -2.88 10.85 -4.10
N GLN A 192 -3.01 12.10 -4.56
CA GLN A 192 -3.94 12.47 -5.63
C GLN A 192 -3.55 11.86 -6.99
N MET A 193 -2.25 11.73 -7.26
CA MET A 193 -1.77 11.08 -8.49
C MET A 193 -1.92 9.56 -8.39
N LEU A 194 -1.65 8.99 -7.21
CA LEU A 194 -1.92 7.57 -6.96
C LEU A 194 -3.39 7.23 -7.24
N ASP A 195 -4.33 8.05 -6.78
CA ASP A 195 -5.76 7.89 -7.07
C ASP A 195 -6.03 7.82 -8.58
N LYS A 196 -5.50 8.79 -9.33
CA LYS A 196 -5.63 8.81 -10.80
C LYS A 196 -5.03 7.57 -11.46
N HIS A 197 -3.86 7.11 -11.02
CA HIS A 197 -3.20 5.93 -11.59
C HIS A 197 -4.07 4.68 -11.43
N VAL A 198 -4.58 4.43 -10.22
CA VAL A 198 -5.44 3.27 -9.94
C VAL A 198 -6.74 3.36 -10.73
N LYS A 199 -7.41 4.52 -10.73
CA LYS A 199 -8.66 4.70 -11.49
C LYS A 199 -8.47 4.52 -12.99
N ASN A 200 -7.39 5.04 -13.55
CA ASN A 200 -7.08 4.88 -14.97
C ASN A 200 -6.80 3.42 -15.33
N TRP A 201 -6.05 2.69 -14.49
CA TRP A 201 -5.82 1.26 -14.65
C TRP A 201 -7.13 0.44 -14.60
N VAL A 202 -8.01 0.73 -13.65
CA VAL A 202 -9.33 0.08 -13.57
C VAL A 202 -10.15 0.36 -14.85
N SER A 203 -10.18 1.62 -15.29
CA SER A 203 -10.91 2.02 -16.50
C SER A 203 -10.37 1.36 -17.77
N SER A 204 -9.06 1.19 -17.89
CA SER A 204 -8.45 0.54 -19.05
C SER A 204 -8.81 -0.94 -19.12
N LEU A 205 -8.80 -1.67 -17.99
CA LEU A 205 -9.21 -3.07 -17.93
C LEU A 205 -10.69 -3.26 -18.28
N LYS A 206 -11.57 -2.39 -17.77
CA LYS A 206 -13.00 -2.42 -18.11
C LYS A 206 -13.23 -2.18 -19.60
N SER A 207 -12.47 -1.27 -20.20
CA SER A 207 -12.55 -0.96 -21.63
C SER A 207 -12.06 -2.13 -22.50
N ALA A 208 -10.96 -2.78 -22.11
CA ALA A 208 -10.45 -3.98 -22.77
C ALA A 208 -11.46 -5.13 -22.73
N SER A 209 -12.05 -5.41 -21.57
CA SER A 209 -13.08 -6.46 -21.42
C SER A 209 -14.33 -6.17 -22.26
N ALA A 210 -14.75 -4.90 -22.33
CA ALA A 210 -15.87 -4.49 -23.18
C ALA A 210 -15.58 -4.70 -24.67
N GLN A 211 -14.35 -4.39 -25.10
CA GLN A 211 -13.90 -4.60 -26.48
C GLN A 211 -13.80 -6.09 -26.82
N GLU A 212 -13.28 -6.93 -25.94
CA GLU A 212 -13.23 -8.39 -26.10
C GLU A 212 -14.62 -8.98 -26.26
N LYS A 213 -15.58 -8.60 -25.40
CA LYS A 213 -16.98 -9.02 -25.53
C LYS A 213 -17.58 -8.59 -26.87
N LYS A 214 -17.31 -7.36 -27.31
CA LYS A 214 -17.78 -6.87 -28.61
C LYS A 214 -17.22 -7.68 -29.77
N ILE A 215 -15.94 -8.06 -29.71
CA ILE A 215 -15.30 -8.93 -30.72
C ILE A 215 -15.90 -10.33 -30.67
N SER A 216 -16.06 -10.93 -29.49
CA SER A 216 -16.66 -12.27 -29.32
C SER A 216 -18.07 -12.33 -29.91
N ASN A 217 -18.94 -11.38 -29.53
CA ASN A 217 -20.31 -11.32 -30.05
C ASN A 217 -20.35 -11.14 -31.58
N ARG A 218 -19.40 -10.37 -32.14
CA ARG A 218 -19.30 -10.20 -33.59
C ARG A 218 -18.82 -11.49 -34.28
N LEU A 219 -17.85 -12.20 -33.71
CA LEU A 219 -17.40 -13.49 -34.23
C LEU A 219 -18.51 -14.53 -34.19
N GLU A 220 -19.28 -14.62 -33.10
CA GLU A 220 -20.45 -15.49 -32.99
C GLU A 220 -21.53 -15.13 -34.03
N SER A 221 -21.73 -13.85 -34.34
CA SER A 221 -22.68 -13.44 -35.39
C SER A 221 -22.20 -13.73 -36.83
N ILE A 222 -20.89 -13.86 -37.04
CA ILE A 222 -20.30 -14.15 -38.36
C ILE A 222 -20.18 -15.66 -38.58
N ILE A 223 -19.87 -16.41 -37.52
CA ILE A 223 -19.80 -17.86 -37.53
C ILE A 223 -21.22 -18.37 -37.34
N ASP A 224 -21.98 -18.45 -38.43
CA ASP A 224 -23.22 -19.23 -38.45
C ASP A 224 -22.83 -20.71 -38.35
N ILE A 225 -22.76 -21.22 -37.11
CA ILE A 225 -22.40 -22.60 -36.79
C ILE A 225 -23.35 -23.57 -37.52
N ASP A 226 -24.61 -23.18 -37.74
CA ASP A 226 -25.59 -23.97 -38.47
C ASP A 226 -25.27 -24.04 -39.96
N GLN A 227 -24.84 -22.94 -40.60
CA GLN A 227 -24.34 -22.97 -42.00
C GLN A 227 -23.08 -23.85 -42.17
N ILE A 228 -22.17 -23.85 -41.19
CA ILE A 228 -20.94 -24.65 -41.24
C ILE A 228 -21.25 -26.15 -41.06
N LEU A 229 -22.20 -26.50 -40.19
CA LEU A 229 -22.65 -27.87 -39.98
C LEU A 229 -23.49 -28.40 -41.17
N LEU A 230 -24.32 -27.54 -41.79
CA LEU A 230 -25.08 -27.86 -43.00
C LEU A 230 -24.16 -28.11 -44.21
N ARG A 231 -23.14 -27.26 -44.44
CA ARG A 231 -22.15 -27.52 -45.52
C ARG A 231 -21.35 -28.81 -45.31
N ARG A 232 -21.12 -29.24 -44.06
CA ARG A 232 -20.43 -30.51 -43.76
C ARG A 232 -21.30 -31.76 -43.99
N THR A 233 -22.61 -31.64 -43.87
CA THR A 233 -23.55 -32.75 -44.14
C THR A 233 -23.80 -32.90 -45.65
N ASP A 234 -23.91 -31.80 -46.40
CA ASP A 234 -24.04 -31.83 -47.86
C ASP A 234 -22.79 -32.42 -48.57
N LEU A 235 -21.59 -32.14 -48.07
CA LEU A 235 -20.34 -32.71 -48.60
C LEU A 235 -20.16 -34.22 -48.33
N ARG A 236 -20.93 -34.81 -47.40
CA ARG A 236 -20.93 -36.26 -47.15
C ARG A 236 -21.97 -37.00 -47.99
N LEU A 237 -23.04 -36.32 -48.42
CA LEU A 237 -24.10 -36.91 -49.24
C LEU A 237 -23.79 -36.88 -50.75
N SER A 238 -22.84 -36.05 -51.21
CA SER A 238 -22.43 -35.99 -52.63
C SER A 238 -21.31 -36.97 -53.03
N LYS A 239 -20.94 -37.91 -52.15
CA LYS A 239 -19.85 -38.89 -52.37
C LYS A 239 -20.30 -40.36 -52.50
N ASN A 240 -21.60 -40.62 -52.64
CA ASN A 240 -22.13 -41.95 -52.95
C ASN A 240 -22.81 -41.97 -54.31
#